data_AF-A0A956E3K5-F1
#
_entry.id   AF-A0A956E3K5-F1
#
_cell.length_a   1.000
_cell.length_b   1.000
_cell.length_c   1.000
_cell.angle_alpha   90.00
_cell.angle_beta   90.00
_cell.angle_gamma   90.00
#
_symmetry.space_group_name_H-M   'P 1'
#
loop_
_entity.id
_entity.type
_entity.pdbx_description
1 polymer ?
#
loop_
_entity_poly.entity_id
_entity_poly.type
_entity_poly.pdbx_seq_one_letter_code
_entity_poly.pdbx_strand_id
1 'polypeptide(L)'
;MRTNQEQTVLELDESGHLSDEAIVACADGQLESLSPLVLRHLDGCDACSQEVSAAAELSLRFDLALAPEVEQALLPAAAAKRGVPKAALAAGLMIALVGLLPSVVNSAAGFDARPLLRALAVTLRSLPQLVSSFRGGGSLLGTAAPFVLSVILLGVGTAIALRQTLATRNQNA
;
A
#
# COMPACT_ATOMS: atom_id res chain seq x y z
N MET A 1 -11.03 22.71 -12.25
CA MET A 1 -12.19 22.10 -11.58
C MET A 1 -13.10 21.52 -12.65
N ARG A 2 -12.78 20.32 -13.16
CA ARG A 2 -13.77 19.51 -13.87
C ARG A 2 -14.68 18.91 -12.80
N THR A 3 -15.97 19.20 -12.91
CA THR A 3 -16.98 18.84 -11.94
C THR A 3 -17.14 17.32 -11.87
N ASN A 4 -17.26 16.75 -10.66
CA ASN A 4 -17.46 15.31 -10.36
C ASN A 4 -18.49 14.57 -11.23
N GLN A 5 -19.29 15.28 -12.03
CA GLN A 5 -20.33 14.77 -12.91
C GLN A 5 -19.77 14.13 -14.21
N GLU A 6 -18.57 14.50 -14.67
CA GLU A 6 -17.94 13.83 -15.83
C GLU A 6 -17.32 12.48 -15.44
N GLN A 7 -16.95 12.29 -14.17
CA GLN A 7 -16.38 11.00 -13.71
C GLN A 7 -17.44 9.91 -13.60
N THR A 8 -18.68 10.24 -13.24
CA THR A 8 -19.75 9.24 -13.11
C THR A 8 -20.24 8.67 -14.45
N VAL A 9 -20.06 9.41 -15.56
CA VAL A 9 -20.48 8.95 -16.91
C VAL A 9 -19.47 7.97 -17.51
N LEU A 10 -18.24 7.93 -16.99
CA LEU A 10 -17.21 7.00 -17.45
C LEU A 10 -17.26 5.64 -16.74
N GLU A 11 -18.12 5.47 -15.75
CA GLU A 11 -18.11 4.30 -14.86
C GLU A 11 -19.19 3.26 -15.19
N LEU A 12 -20.30 3.71 -15.77
CA LEU A 12 -21.40 2.85 -16.20
C LEU A 12 -21.70 3.14 -17.67
N ASP A 13 -21.93 2.10 -18.45
CA ASP A 13 -22.31 2.21 -19.84
C ASP A 13 -23.81 2.56 -19.99
N GLU A 14 -24.27 2.73 -21.24
CA GLU A 14 -25.68 3.01 -21.53
C GLU A 14 -26.63 1.86 -21.12
N SER A 15 -26.10 0.65 -20.92
CA SER A 15 -26.87 -0.53 -20.52
C SER A 15 -27.00 -0.67 -19.00
N GLY A 16 -26.28 0.16 -18.23
CA GLY A 16 -26.26 0.13 -16.77
C GLY A 16 -25.29 -0.89 -16.19
N HIS A 17 -24.36 -1.40 -17.00
CA HIS A 17 -23.23 -2.24 -16.59
C HIS A 17 -21.98 -1.39 -16.43
N LEU A 18 -20.92 -1.97 -15.85
CA LEU A 18 -19.63 -1.30 -15.75
C LEU A 18 -19.07 -1.04 -17.16
N SER A 19 -18.50 0.13 -17.37
CA SER A 19 -17.71 0.40 -18.58
C SER A 19 -16.46 -0.49 -18.63
N ASP A 20 -15.94 -0.72 -19.84
CA ASP A 20 -14.70 -1.49 -20.03
C ASP A 20 -13.55 -0.91 -19.19
N GLU A 21 -13.45 0.43 -19.10
CA GLU A 21 -12.45 1.10 -18.29
C GLU A 21 -12.62 0.81 -16.79
N ALA A 22 -13.85 0.79 -16.29
CA ALA A 22 -14.14 0.47 -14.89
C ALA A 22 -13.86 -1.02 -14.59
N ILE A 23 -14.13 -1.92 -15.54
CA ILE A 23 -13.81 -3.35 -15.42
C ILE A 23 -12.30 -3.55 -15.31
N VAL A 24 -11.52 -2.91 -16.19
CA VAL A 24 -10.05 -2.98 -16.16
C VAL A 24 -9.49 -2.39 -14.87
N ALA A 25 -9.96 -1.21 -14.45
CA ALA A 25 -9.53 -0.60 -13.19
C ALA A 25 -9.84 -1.48 -11.97
N CYS A 26 -11.01 -2.15 -11.95
CA CYS A 26 -11.33 -3.13 -10.92
C CYS A 26 -10.37 -4.33 -10.95
N ALA A 27 -10.12 -4.89 -12.13
CA ALA A 27 -9.26 -6.05 -12.33
C ALA A 27 -7.81 -5.79 -11.89
N ASP A 28 -7.30 -4.58 -12.13
CA ASP A 28 -5.95 -4.14 -11.72
C ASP A 28 -5.87 -3.70 -10.25
N GLY A 29 -6.97 -3.78 -9.49
CA GLY A 29 -7.03 -3.42 -8.07
C GLY A 29 -7.00 -1.92 -7.79
N GLN A 30 -7.26 -1.07 -8.80
CA GLN A 30 -7.29 0.40 -8.68
C GLN A 30 -8.63 0.90 -8.10
N LEU A 31 -9.07 0.29 -7.00
CA LEU A 31 -10.40 0.56 -6.42
C LEU A 31 -10.53 1.98 -5.86
N GLU A 32 -9.42 2.61 -5.47
CA GLU A 32 -9.40 3.97 -4.91
C GLU A 32 -9.78 5.05 -5.95
N SER A 33 -9.64 4.76 -7.25
CA SER A 33 -10.03 5.67 -8.32
C SER A 33 -11.51 5.55 -8.73
N LEU A 34 -12.22 4.54 -8.25
CA LEU A 34 -13.61 4.28 -8.59
C LEU A 34 -14.57 4.90 -7.58
N SER A 35 -15.73 5.35 -8.04
CA SER A 35 -16.76 5.85 -7.13
C SER A 35 -17.31 4.74 -6.24
N PRO A 36 -17.79 5.06 -5.02
CA PRO A 36 -18.45 4.09 -4.15
C PRO A 36 -19.70 3.45 -4.77
N LEU A 37 -20.32 4.10 -5.76
CA LEU A 37 -21.48 3.58 -6.47
C LEU A 37 -21.11 2.39 -7.35
N VAL A 38 -19.96 2.47 -8.05
CA VAL A 38 -19.40 1.36 -8.84
C VAL A 38 -19.13 0.14 -7.99
N LEU A 39 -18.46 0.33 -6.86
CA LEU A 39 -18.15 -0.77 -5.94
C LEU A 39 -19.43 -1.45 -5.44
N ARG A 40 -20.45 -0.65 -5.11
CA ARG A 40 -21.76 -1.18 -4.69
C ARG A 40 -22.50 -1.90 -5.83
N HIS A 41 -22.36 -1.43 -7.07
CA HIS A 41 -22.93 -2.12 -8.23
C HIS A 41 -22.24 -3.45 -8.48
N LEU A 42 -20.91 -3.49 -8.42
CA LEU A 42 -20.11 -4.70 -8.59
C LEU A 42 -20.49 -5.78 -7.58
N ASP A 43 -20.73 -5.40 -6.33
CA ASP A 43 -21.21 -6.31 -5.28
C ASP A 43 -22.63 -6.87 -5.54
N GLY A 44 -23.43 -6.20 -6.38
CA GLY A 44 -24.84 -6.52 -6.63
C GLY A 44 -25.14 -7.08 -8.03
N CYS A 45 -24.17 -7.06 -8.95
CA CYS A 45 -24.35 -7.47 -10.34
C CYS A 45 -23.43 -8.66 -10.69
N ASP A 46 -24.01 -9.86 -10.77
CA ASP A 46 -23.27 -11.10 -11.08
C ASP A 46 -22.55 -11.05 -12.44
N ALA A 47 -23.15 -10.39 -13.44
CA ALA A 47 -22.57 -10.26 -14.78
C ALA A 47 -21.26 -9.45 -14.73
N CYS A 48 -21.29 -8.25 -14.14
CA CYS A 48 -20.10 -7.42 -13.98
C CYS A 48 -19.05 -8.09 -13.08
N SER A 49 -19.46 -8.83 -12.05
CA SER A 49 -18.55 -9.60 -11.19
C SER A 49 -17.81 -10.69 -11.97
N GLN A 50 -18.50 -11.40 -12.86
CA GLN A 50 -17.88 -12.41 -13.73
C GLN A 50 -16.91 -11.78 -14.74
N GLU A 51 -17.28 -10.66 -15.34
CA GLU A 51 -16.41 -9.94 -16.30
C GLU A 51 -15.14 -9.40 -15.63
N VAL A 52 -15.26 -8.78 -14.45
CA VAL A 52 -14.09 -8.34 -13.66
C VAL A 52 -13.20 -9.53 -13.29
N SER A 53 -13.79 -10.66 -12.90
CA SER A 53 -13.02 -11.87 -12.58
C SER A 53 -12.26 -12.41 -13.79
N ALA A 54 -12.89 -12.42 -14.97
CA ALA A 54 -12.25 -12.83 -16.22
C ALA A 54 -11.12 -11.88 -16.64
N ALA A 55 -11.34 -10.57 -16.51
CA ALA A 55 -10.32 -9.55 -16.76
C ALA A 55 -9.14 -9.67 -15.78
N ALA A 56 -9.41 -9.93 -14.50
CA ALA A 56 -8.38 -10.12 -13.47
C ALA A 56 -7.53 -11.38 -13.73
N GLU A 57 -8.14 -12.49 -14.17
CA GLU A 57 -7.40 -13.68 -14.57
C GLU A 57 -6.49 -13.40 -15.76
N LEU A 58 -6.98 -12.63 -16.73
CA LEU A 58 -6.22 -12.24 -17.91
C LEU A 58 -5.04 -11.33 -17.54
N SER A 59 -5.25 -10.34 -16.68
CA SER A 59 -4.18 -9.47 -16.14
C SER A 59 -3.10 -10.29 -15.43
N LEU A 60 -3.49 -11.24 -14.56
CA LEU A 60 -2.56 -12.14 -13.88
C LEU A 60 -1.75 -13.00 -14.87
N ARG A 61 -2.38 -13.52 -15.93
CA ARG A 61 -1.69 -14.31 -16.96
C ARG A 61 -0.69 -13.46 -17.74
N PHE A 62 -1.02 -12.20 -18.02
CA PHE A 62 -0.09 -11.27 -18.66
C PHE A 62 1.11 -10.98 -17.76
N ASP A 63 0.88 -10.70 -16.47
CA ASP A 63 1.97 -10.49 -15.50
C ASP A 63 2.91 -11.69 -15.42
N LEU A 64 2.36 -12.91 -15.41
CA LEU A 64 3.16 -14.15 -15.40
C LEU A 64 3.91 -14.38 -16.71
N ALA A 65 3.33 -14.01 -17.86
CA ALA A 65 3.98 -14.12 -19.16
C ALA A 65 5.10 -13.10 -19.34
N LEU A 66 4.93 -11.89 -18.79
CA LEU A 66 5.91 -10.80 -18.86
C LEU A 66 7.02 -10.91 -17.82
N ALA A 67 6.78 -11.59 -16.68
CA ALA A 67 7.75 -11.79 -15.62
C ALA A 67 9.16 -12.21 -16.09
N PRO A 68 9.35 -13.23 -16.96
CA PRO A 68 10.68 -13.65 -17.41
C PRO A 68 11.36 -12.61 -18.31
N GLU A 69 10.62 -11.88 -19.14
CA GLU A 69 11.18 -10.85 -20.03
C GLU A 69 11.62 -9.63 -19.23
N VAL A 70 10.83 -9.23 -18.24
CA VAL A 70 11.17 -8.16 -17.30
C VAL A 70 12.40 -8.56 -16.47
N GLU A 71 12.47 -9.79 -15.97
CA GLU A 71 13.64 -10.29 -15.23
C GLU A 71 14.91 -10.28 -16.11
N GLN A 72 14.80 -10.68 -17.38
CA GLN A 72 15.90 -10.63 -18.36
C GLN A 72 16.32 -9.21 -18.74
N ALA A 73 15.36 -8.28 -18.87
CA ALA A 73 15.65 -6.88 -19.14
C ALA A 73 16.32 -6.19 -17.94
N LEU A 74 16.06 -6.64 -16.72
CA LEU A 74 16.66 -6.11 -15.48
C LEU A 74 18.06 -6.70 -15.18
N LEU A 75 18.37 -7.90 -15.68
CA LEU A 75 19.66 -8.57 -15.50
C LEU A 75 20.90 -7.76 -15.94
N PRO A 76 20.93 -7.04 -17.08
CA PRO A 76 22.12 -6.27 -17.49
C PRO A 76 22.38 -5.02 -16.61
N ALA A 77 21.38 -4.49 -15.90
CA ALA A 77 21.56 -3.37 -14.97
C ALA A 77 22.08 -3.83 -13.59
N ALA A 78 21.81 -5.07 -13.20
CA ALA A 78 22.18 -5.63 -11.89
C ALA A 78 23.64 -6.11 -11.79
N ALA A 79 24.41 -6.09 -12.89
CA ALA A 79 25.80 -6.58 -12.91
C ALA A 79 26.80 -5.68 -12.16
N ALA A 80 26.41 -4.45 -11.79
CA ALA A 80 27.19 -3.64 -10.86
C ALA A 80 26.96 -4.15 -9.43
N LYS A 81 27.77 -5.11 -8.98
CA LYS A 81 27.82 -5.63 -7.60
C LYS A 81 28.15 -4.51 -6.59
N ARG A 82 27.24 -3.58 -6.34
CA ARG A 82 27.26 -2.74 -5.15
C ARG A 82 26.71 -3.61 -4.02
N GLY A 83 27.60 -4.02 -3.11
CA GLY A 83 27.20 -4.72 -1.90
C GLY A 83 26.08 -3.96 -1.21
N VAL A 84 25.02 -4.66 -0.81
CA VAL A 84 23.90 -4.10 -0.05
C VAL A 84 24.47 -3.30 1.14
N PRO A 85 24.13 -2.00 1.31
CA PRO A 85 24.71 -1.16 2.34
C PRO A 85 24.18 -1.61 3.72
N LYS A 86 24.85 -2.60 4.33
CA LYS A 86 24.49 -3.21 5.62
C LYS A 86 24.30 -2.16 6.71
N ALA A 87 25.09 -1.08 6.67
CA ALA A 87 24.99 0.02 7.63
C ALA A 87 23.66 0.78 7.51
N ALA A 88 23.16 1.05 6.31
CA ALA A 88 21.88 1.71 6.12
C ALA A 88 20.71 0.84 6.60
N LEU A 89 20.80 -0.47 6.36
CA LEU A 89 19.79 -1.44 6.78
C LEU A 89 19.75 -1.58 8.31
N ALA A 90 20.92 -1.64 8.95
CA ALA A 90 21.03 -1.64 10.41
C ALA A 90 20.51 -0.33 11.03
N ALA A 91 20.83 0.82 10.44
CA ALA A 91 20.35 2.12 10.91
C ALA A 91 18.82 2.24 10.81
N GLY A 92 18.23 1.83 9.68
CA GLY A 92 16.78 1.81 9.50
C GLY A 92 16.08 0.90 10.51
N LEU A 93 16.63 -0.28 10.78
CA LEU A 93 16.10 -1.21 11.77
C LEU A 93 16.14 -0.64 13.19
N MET A 94 17.26 0.02 13.56
CA MET A 94 17.38 0.65 14.87
C MET A 94 16.39 1.80 15.05
N ILE A 95 16.19 2.64 14.02
CA ILE A 95 15.20 3.73 14.07
C ILE A 95 13.78 3.16 14.21
N ALA A 96 13.46 2.09 13.49
CA ALA A 96 12.16 1.43 13.60
C ALA A 96 11.92 0.85 15.01
N LEU A 97 12.93 0.22 15.61
CA LEU A 97 12.85 -0.31 16.98
C LEU A 97 12.69 0.80 18.02
N VAL A 98 13.43 1.90 17.88
CA VAL A 98 13.32 3.06 18.78
C VAL A 98 11.95 3.73 18.65
N GLY A 99 11.40 3.82 17.43
CA GLY A 99 10.05 4.32 17.19
C GLY A 99 8.94 3.44 17.79
N LEU A 100 9.21 2.15 17.98
CA LEU A 100 8.28 1.22 18.65
C LEU A 100 8.29 1.34 20.17
N LEU A 101 9.37 1.87 20.76
CA LEU A 101 9.58 1.91 22.21
C LEU A 101 8.45 2.63 22.98
N PRO A 102 7.92 3.78 22.55
CA PRO A 102 6.83 4.47 23.25
C PRO A 102 5.56 3.63 23.29
N SER A 103 5.27 2.86 22.24
CA SER A 103 4.10 1.98 22.18
C SER A 103 4.21 0.82 23.16
N VAL A 104 5.42 0.33 23.44
CA VAL A 104 5.64 -0.77 24.40
C VAL A 104 5.56 -0.23 25.84
N VAL A 105 6.12 0.95 26.09
CA VAL A 105 6.13 1.58 27.43
C VAL A 105 4.73 2.02 27.85
N ASN A 106 3.93 2.61 26.95
CA ASN A 106 2.56 3.06 27.27
C ASN A 106 1.57 1.91 27.50
N SER A 107 1.85 0.72 26.97
CA SER A 107 0.95 -0.42 27.05
C SER A 107 1.27 -1.38 28.21
N ALA A 108 2.32 -1.11 29.01
CA ALA A 108 2.73 -1.92 30.16
C ALA A 108 1.70 -1.95 31.32
N ALA A 109 0.65 -1.12 31.28
CA ALA A 109 -0.41 -1.10 32.29
C ALA A 109 -1.58 -2.10 32.05
N GLY A 110 -1.56 -2.87 30.96
CA GLY A 110 -2.64 -3.84 30.65
C GLY A 110 -2.61 -4.33 29.20
N PHE A 111 -1.52 -4.99 28.80
CA PHE A 111 -1.22 -5.28 27.40
C PHE A 111 -2.09 -6.42 26.83
N ASP A 112 -3.03 -6.10 25.92
CA ASP A 112 -3.61 -7.09 25.01
C ASP A 112 -2.70 -7.23 23.78
N ALA A 113 -2.07 -8.39 23.62
CA ALA A 113 -1.07 -8.66 22.57
C ALA A 113 -1.69 -8.91 21.18
N ARG A 114 -3.01 -9.12 21.10
CA ARG A 114 -3.73 -9.45 19.87
C ARG A 114 -3.59 -8.41 18.75
N PRO A 115 -3.76 -7.09 18.97
CA PRO A 115 -3.58 -6.09 17.92
C PRO A 115 -2.13 -6.04 17.41
N LEU A 116 -1.14 -6.23 18.30
CA LEU A 116 0.26 -6.23 17.91
C LEU A 116 0.62 -7.46 17.07
N LEU A 117 0.08 -8.64 17.41
CA LEU A 117 0.25 -9.85 16.61
C LEU A 117 -0.40 -9.71 15.22
N ARG A 118 -1.58 -9.06 15.12
CA ARG A 118 -2.19 -8.75 13.82
C ARG A 118 -1.34 -7.78 13.00
N ALA A 119 -0.85 -6.70 13.61
CA ALA A 119 0.03 -5.76 12.95
C ALA A 119 1.30 -6.45 12.45
N LEU A 120 1.94 -7.26 13.30
CA LEU A 120 3.13 -8.05 12.96
C LEU A 120 2.86 -9.01 11.80
N ALA A 121 1.72 -9.71 11.80
CA ALA A 121 1.34 -10.63 10.74
C ALA A 121 1.12 -9.90 9.39
N VAL A 122 0.50 -8.72 9.41
CA VAL A 122 0.32 -7.89 8.21
C VAL A 122 1.68 -7.39 7.70
N THR A 123 2.55 -6.91 8.59
CA THR A 123 3.90 -6.44 8.21
C THR A 123 4.78 -7.58 7.69
N LEU A 124 4.73 -8.77 8.29
CA LEU A 124 5.45 -9.94 7.81
C LEU A 124 4.94 -10.40 6.44
N ARG A 125 3.64 -10.23 6.16
CA ARG A 125 3.04 -10.59 4.88
C ARG A 125 3.41 -9.63 3.75
N SER A 126 3.68 -8.36 4.05
CA SER A 126 4.13 -7.36 3.06
C SER A 126 5.65 -7.30 2.89
N LEU A 127 6.42 -7.88 3.81
CA LEU A 127 7.88 -7.95 3.75
C LEU A 127 8.42 -8.55 2.42
N PRO A 128 7.86 -9.64 1.85
CA PRO A 128 8.35 -10.22 0.60
C PRO A 128 8.20 -9.27 -0.58
N GLN A 129 7.09 -8.53 -0.64
CA GLN A 129 6.83 -7.52 -1.69
C GLN A 129 7.87 -6.39 -1.62
N LEU A 130 8.16 -5.91 -0.40
CA LEU A 130 9.16 -4.87 -0.19
C LEU A 130 10.57 -5.36 -0.61
N VAL A 131 10.92 -6.58 -0.25
CA VAL A 131 12.20 -7.21 -0.62
C VAL A 131 12.32 -7.38 -2.14
N SER A 132 11.24 -7.76 -2.83
CA SER A 132 11.24 -7.81 -4.30
C SER A 132 11.43 -6.43 -4.92
N SER A 133 10.83 -5.38 -4.37
CA SER A 133 11.00 -4.00 -4.86
C SER A 133 12.44 -3.49 -4.69
N PHE A 134 13.14 -3.88 -3.63
CA PHE A 134 14.56 -3.53 -3.44
C PHE A 134 15.50 -4.28 -4.37
N ARG A 135 15.15 -5.51 -4.76
CA ARG A 135 15.94 -6.30 -5.70
C ARG A 135 15.91 -5.73 -7.13
N GLY A 136 14.87 -4.94 -7.45
CA GLY A 136 14.68 -4.31 -8.76
C GLY A 136 15.54 -3.08 -9.09
N GLY A 137 16.48 -2.67 -8.22
CA GLY A 137 17.55 -1.74 -8.61
C GLY A 137 17.12 -0.35 -9.10
N GLY A 138 16.06 0.24 -8.53
CA GLY A 138 15.63 1.60 -8.84
C GLY A 138 16.58 2.68 -8.31
N SER A 139 16.73 3.77 -9.08
CA SER A 139 17.45 5.01 -8.73
C SER A 139 17.26 5.45 -7.27
N LEU A 140 18.35 5.93 -6.64
CA LEU A 140 18.40 6.40 -5.24
C LEU A 140 17.28 7.39 -4.85
N LEU A 141 16.73 8.15 -5.82
CA LEU A 141 15.58 9.04 -5.59
C LEU A 141 14.26 8.28 -5.39
N GLY A 142 14.06 7.14 -6.07
CA GLY A 142 12.86 6.31 -5.93
C GLY A 142 12.83 5.49 -4.65
N THR A 143 14.00 5.06 -4.17
CA THR A 143 14.10 4.29 -2.91
C THR A 143 13.96 5.14 -1.66
N ALA A 144 14.32 6.43 -1.70
CA ALA A 144 14.23 7.30 -0.54
C ALA A 144 12.81 7.81 -0.26
N ALA A 145 12.00 7.99 -1.31
CA ALA A 145 10.63 8.49 -1.22
C ALA A 145 9.73 7.72 -0.22
N PRO A 146 9.66 6.36 -0.23
CA PRO A 146 8.83 5.64 0.75
C PRO A 146 9.35 5.76 2.18
N PHE A 147 10.67 5.89 2.39
CA PHE A 147 11.22 6.14 3.72
C PHE A 147 10.92 7.54 4.22
N VAL A 148 11.06 8.56 3.36
CA VAL A 148 10.70 9.94 3.69
C VAL A 148 9.21 10.02 4.04
N LEU A 149 8.34 9.37 3.25
CA LEU A 149 6.91 9.32 3.52
C LEU A 149 6.61 8.58 4.84
N SER A 150 7.30 7.47 5.11
CA SER A 150 7.16 6.73 6.37
C SER A 150 7.57 7.57 7.58
N VAL A 151 8.67 8.33 7.48
CA VAL A 151 9.13 9.24 8.54
C VAL A 151 8.14 10.39 8.75
N ILE A 152 7.57 10.94 7.67
CA ILE A 152 6.54 11.99 7.75
C ILE A 152 5.28 11.45 8.43
N LEU A 153 4.78 10.27 8.02
CA LEU A 153 3.61 9.64 8.62
C LEU A 153 3.81 9.34 10.11
N LEU A 154 5.00 8.86 10.47
CA LEU A 154 5.37 8.63 11.87
C LEU A 154 5.40 9.96 12.67
N GLY A 155 5.98 11.01 12.09
CA GLY A 155 6.00 12.35 12.69
C GLY A 155 4.59 12.93 12.92
N VAL A 156 3.69 12.77 11.95
CA VAL A 156 2.29 13.21 12.07
C VAL A 156 1.56 12.42 13.16
N GLY A 157 1.71 11.09 13.18
CA GLY A 157 1.09 10.24 14.20
C GLY A 157 1.54 10.60 15.62
N THR A 158 2.85 10.80 15.82
CA THR A 158 3.40 11.20 17.12
C THR A 158 2.93 12.59 17.55
N ALA A 159 2.82 13.55 16.63
CA ALA A 159 2.32 14.89 16.93
C ALA A 159 0.84 14.88 17.35
N ILE A 160 -0.01 14.09 16.68
CA ILE A 160 -1.43 13.93 17.06
C ILE A 160 -1.55 13.28 18.44
N ALA A 161 -0.80 12.21 18.69
CA ALA A 161 -0.79 11.54 19.99
C ALA A 161 -0.36 12.49 21.11
N LEU A 162 0.72 13.25 20.92
CA LEU A 162 1.18 14.23 21.90
C LEU A 162 0.11 15.28 22.22
N ARG A 163 -0.57 15.78 21.17
CA ARG A 163 -1.62 16.79 21.31
C ARG A 163 -2.81 16.28 22.11
N GLN A 164 -3.22 15.03 21.89
CA GLN A 164 -4.31 14.40 22.66
C GLN A 164 -3.93 14.26 24.14
N THR A 165 -2.72 13.79 24.43
CA THR A 165 -2.24 13.63 25.81
C THR A 165 -2.20 14.97 26.54
N LEU A 166 -1.73 16.04 25.87
CA LEU A 166 -1.73 17.39 26.44
C LEU A 166 -3.16 17.92 26.68
N ALA A 167 -4.08 17.67 25.76
CA ALA A 167 -5.48 18.07 25.91
C ALA A 167 -6.15 17.39 27.12
N THR A 168 -5.94 16.07 27.30
CA THR A 168 -6.46 15.34 28.46
C THR A 168 -5.87 15.83 29.78
N ARG A 169 -4.59 16.23 29.78
CA ARG A 169 -3.93 16.75 30.98
C ARG A 169 -4.46 18.11 31.41
N ASN A 170 -4.88 18.94 30.44
CA ASN A 170 -5.45 20.27 30.70
C ASN A 170 -6.92 20.22 31.14
N GLN A 171 -7.65 19.14 30.87
CA GLN A 171 -9.04 18.95 31.35
C GLN A 171 -9.12 18.48 32.81
N ASN A 172 -8.03 17.90 33.32
CA ASN A 172 -7.94 17.35 34.67
C ASN A 172 -7.20 18.28 35.65
N ALA A 173 -6.74 19.44 35.19
CA ALA A 173 -6.08 20.48 35.98
C ALA A 173 -7.05 21.64 36.21
#